data_AF-A0A964JP01-F1
#
_entry.id   AF-A0A964JP01-F1
#
_cell.length_a   1.000
_cell.length_b   1.000
_cell.length_c   1.000
_cell.angle_alpha   90.00
_cell.angle_beta   90.00
_cell.angle_gamma   90.00
#
_symmetry.space_group_name_H-M   'P 1'
#
loop_
_entity.id
_entity.type
_entity.pdbx_description
1 polymer ?
#
loop_
_entity_poly.entity_id
_entity_poly.type
_entity_poly.pdbx_seq_one_letter_code
_entity_poly.pdbx_strand_id
1 'polypeptide(L)' 'MAEPTTEPPFEQVIEELTKLVAQLETGNLPLDESLGLYERGVALARRANGLLEGAERRVVVLQKSLGEPTT' A
#
# COMPACT_ATOMS: atom_id res chain seq x y z
N MET A 1 -17.05 15.90 -5.77
CA MET A 1 -17.48 14.54 -5.42
C MET A 1 -16.26 13.65 -5.68
N ALA A 2 -15.60 13.15 -4.63
CA ALA A 2 -14.44 12.27 -4.80
C ALA A 2 -14.95 10.89 -5.24
N GLU A 3 -14.46 10.40 -6.36
CA GLU A 3 -14.82 9.10 -6.92
C GLU A 3 -14.48 8.00 -5.91
N PRO A 4 -15.31 6.95 -5.77
CA PRO A 4 -14.97 5.82 -4.91
C PRO A 4 -13.82 5.07 -5.57
N THR A 5 -12.60 5.35 -5.15
CA THR A 5 -11.45 4.52 -5.47
C THR A 5 -11.78 3.10 -5.02
N THR A 6 -11.97 2.19 -5.98
CA THR A 6 -12.44 0.80 -5.82
C THR A 6 -11.46 -0.11 -5.06
N GLU A 7 -10.55 0.51 -4.35
CA GLU A 7 -9.22 0.01 -4.07
C GLU A 7 -8.88 0.45 -2.64
N PRO A 8 -8.57 -0.47 -1.70
CA PRO A 8 -8.41 -0.14 -0.30
C PRO A 8 -7.34 0.95 -0.06
N PRO A 9 -7.61 1.88 0.87
CA PRO A 9 -6.70 2.96 1.24
C PRO A 9 -5.43 2.42 1.91
N PHE A 10 -4.39 3.25 1.94
CA PHE A 10 -3.05 2.86 2.41
C PHE A 10 -3.09 2.26 3.83
N GLU A 11 -3.85 2.88 4.74
CA GLU A 11 -3.97 2.45 6.12
C GLU A 11 -4.54 1.04 6.24
N GLN A 12 -5.53 0.70 5.40
CA GLN A 12 -6.12 -0.64 5.38
C GLN A 12 -5.14 -1.69 4.81
N VAL A 13 -4.40 -1.33 3.77
CA VAL A 13 -3.38 -2.22 3.18
C VAL A 13 -2.29 -2.56 4.20
N ILE A 14 -1.84 -1.56 4.95
CA ILE A 14 -0.83 -1.75 6.01
C ILE A 14 -1.40 -2.58 7.17
N GLU A 15 -2.63 -2.30 7.62
CA GLU A 15 -3.28 -3.08 8.67
C GLU A 15 -3.40 -4.56 8.29
N GLU A 16 -3.82 -4.86 7.07
CA GLU A 16 -3.93 -6.22 6.55
C GLU A 16 -2.57 -6.90 6.46
N LEU A 17 -1.54 -6.20 5.98
CA LEU A 17 -0.17 -6.71 5.90
C LEU A 17 0.39 -7.04 7.30
N THR A 18 0.17 -6.19 8.30
CA THR A 18 0.60 -6.44 9.68
C THR A 18 -0.08 -7.67 10.27
N LYS A 19 -1.39 -7.84 10.05
CA LYS A 19 -2.12 -9.04 10.49
C LYS A 19 -1.57 -10.31 9.85
N LEU A 20 -1.27 -10.25 8.55
CA LEU A 20 -0.73 -11.37 7.80
C LEU A 20 0.66 -11.78 8.30
N VAL A 21 1.55 -10.79 8.52
CA VAL A 21 2.88 -11.04 9.07
C VAL A 21 2.78 -11.68 10.46
N ALA A 22 1.91 -11.17 11.32
CA ALA A 22 1.68 -11.75 12.64
C ALA A 22 1.21 -13.21 12.56
N GLN A 23 0.37 -13.57 11.58
CA GLN A 23 -0.04 -14.96 11.34
C GLN A 23 1.13 -15.84 10.90
N LEU A 24 1.97 -15.37 9.98
CA LEU A 24 3.16 -16.09 9.53
C LEU A 24 4.16 -16.32 10.68
N GLU A 25 4.32 -15.34 11.56
CA GLU A 25 5.21 -15.42 12.74
C GLU A 25 4.75 -16.44 13.79
N THR A 26 3.47 -16.82 13.82
CA THR A 26 3.00 -17.88 14.72
C THR A 26 3.60 -19.26 14.41
N GLY A 27 4.07 -19.48 13.18
CA GLY A 27 4.82 -20.68 12.78
C GLY A 27 4.05 -22.00 12.79
N ASN A 28 2.74 -21.99 13.06
CA ASN A 28 1.92 -23.19 13.19
C ASN A 28 1.00 -23.43 11.97
N LEU A 29 1.42 -22.96 10.79
CA LEU A 29 0.64 -23.04 9.56
C LEU A 29 1.18 -24.16 8.65
N PRO A 30 0.29 -24.92 7.98
CA PRO A 30 0.68 -25.78 6.88
C PRO A 30 1.46 -25.01 5.81
N LEU A 31 2.35 -25.69 5.08
CA LEU A 31 3.16 -25.08 4.02
C LEU A 31 2.30 -24.37 2.96
N ASP A 32 1.21 -25.00 2.53
CA ASP A 32 0.29 -24.47 1.52
C ASP A 32 -0.35 -23.15 1.97
N GLU A 33 -0.82 -23.10 3.23
CA GLU A 33 -1.36 -21.87 3.82
C GLU A 33 -0.27 -20.79 3.98
N SER A 34 0.94 -21.17 4.38
CA SER A 34 2.07 -20.26 4.51
C SER A 34 2.44 -19.62 3.18
N LEU A 35 2.42 -20.40 2.09
CA LEU A 35 2.64 -19.90 0.73
C LEU A 35 1.52 -18.94 0.30
N GLY A 36 0.26 -19.30 0.54
CA GLY A 36 -0.87 -18.42 0.21
C GLY A 36 -0.91 -17.12 1.01
N LEU A 37 -0.43 -17.11 2.26
CA LEU A 37 -0.22 -15.87 3.01
C LEU A 37 0.96 -15.08 2.44
N TYR A 38 2.08 -15.73 2.14
CA TYR A 38 3.23 -15.04 1.54
C TYR A 38 2.88 -14.32 0.24
N GLU A 39 2.17 -14.99 -0.69
CA GLU A 39 1.72 -14.39 -1.96
C GLU A 39 0.82 -13.17 -1.73
N ARG A 40 -0.13 -13.28 -0.80
CA ARG A 40 -0.98 -12.15 -0.40
C ARG A 40 -0.18 -11.01 0.21
N GLY A 41 0.79 -11.31 1.07
CA GLY A 41 1.69 -10.32 1.67
C GLY A 41 2.49 -9.57 0.62
N VAL A 42 3.01 -10.25 -0.40
CA VAL A 42 3.71 -9.63 -1.53
C VAL A 42 2.78 -8.71 -2.33
N ALA A 43 1.53 -9.14 -2.57
CA ALA A 43 0.54 -8.31 -3.27
C ALA A 43 0.20 -7.02 -2.49
N LEU A 44 -0.02 -7.14 -1.17
CA LEU A 44 -0.27 -6.00 -0.28
C LEU A 44 0.92 -5.04 -0.23
N ALA A 45 2.14 -5.56 -0.12
CA ALA A 45 3.36 -4.75 -0.13
C ALA A 45 3.54 -3.96 -1.45
N ARG A 46 3.28 -4.61 -2.60
CA ARG A 46 3.32 -3.93 -3.92
C ARG A 46 2.28 -2.83 -4.00
N ARG A 47 1.07 -3.08 -3.49
CA ARG A 47 -0.01 -2.10 -3.45
C ARG A 47 0.34 -0.90 -2.59
N ALA A 48 0.89 -1.11 -1.40
CA ALA A 48 1.34 -0.04 -0.51
C ALA A 48 2.38 0.86 -1.20
N ASN A 49 3.36 0.26 -1.88
CA ASN A 49 4.35 1.01 -2.66
C ASN A 49 3.69 1.85 -3.77
N GLY A 50 2.76 1.27 -4.54
CA GLY A 50 2.07 2.01 -5.60
C GLY A 50 1.27 3.22 -5.09
N LEU A 51 0.66 3.09 -3.90
CA LEU A 51 -0.04 4.20 -3.24
C LEU A 51 0.93 5.31 -2.82
N LEU A 52 2.08 4.94 -2.25
CA LEU A 52 3.12 5.90 -1.86
C LEU A 52 3.71 6.63 -3.07
N GLU A 53 4.04 5.92 -4.15
CA GLU A 53 4.49 6.54 -5.40
C GLU A 53 3.46 7.51 -5.97
N GLY A 54 2.17 7.14 -5.91
CA GLY A 54 1.08 8.01 -6.32
C GLY A 54 1.01 9.30 -5.48
N ALA A 55 1.17 9.18 -4.17
CA ALA A 55 1.21 10.32 -3.26
C ALA A 55 2.44 11.21 -3.53
N GLU A 56 3.62 10.61 -3.70
CA GLU A 56 4.86 11.33 -4.00
C GLU A 56 4.75 12.11 -5.31
N ARG A 57 4.25 11.48 -6.38
CA ARG A 57 4.00 12.16 -7.67
C ARG A 57 3.10 13.38 -7.51
N ARG A 58 2.04 13.27 -6.71
CA ARG A 58 1.12 14.40 -6.43
C ARG A 58 1.84 15.53 -5.69
N VAL A 59 2.67 15.22 -4.70
CA VAL A 59 3.48 16.21 -3.98
C VAL A 59 4.44 16.94 -4.94
N VAL A 60 5.14 16.20 -5.79
CA VAL A 60 6.08 16.78 -6.77
C VAL A 60 5.35 17.75 -7.73
N VAL A 61 4.18 17.37 -8.24
CA VAL A 61 3.37 18.24 -9.11
C VAL A 61 2.92 19.50 -8.38
N LEU A 62 2.48 19.38 -7.12
CA LEU A 62 2.06 20.52 -6.31
C LEU A 62 3.24 21.46 -6.00
N GLN A 63 4.42 20.93 -5.68
CA GLN A 63 5.63 21.72 -5.45
C GLN A 63 6.06 22.48 -6.71
N LYS A 64 6.01 21.82 -7.88
CA LYS A 64 6.30 22.48 -9.16
C LYS A 64 5.31 23.60 -9.46
N SER A 65 4.03 23.38 -9.16
CA SER A 65 2.97 24.38 -9.36
C SER A 65 3.07 25.56 -8.36
N LEU A 66 3.60 25.34 -7.15
CA LEU A 66 3.91 26.40 -6.18
C LEU A 66 5.19 27.18 -6.52
N GLY A 67 6.06 26.61 -7.37
CA GLY A 67 7.37 27.17 -7.73
C GLY A 67 7.39 28.00 -9.01
N GLU A 68 6.27 28.16 -9.73
CA GLU A 68 6.20 29.10 -10.85
C GLU A 68 5.95 30.52 -10.33
N PRO A 69 6.87 31.47 -10.59
CA PRO A 69 6.74 32.85 -10.12
C PRO A 69 5.59 33.51 -10.87
N THR A 70 4.54 33.85 -10.16
CA THR A 70 3.62 34.89 -10.65
C THR A 70 4.33 36.23 -10.43
N THR A 71 5.04 36.67 -11.48
CA THR A 71 5.62 38.02 -11.68
C THR A 71 6.87 38.36 -10.85
#